data_AF-A0A7S0MHL1-F1
#
_entry.id   AF-A0A7S0MHL1-F1
#
_cell.length_a   1.000
_cell.length_b   1.000
_cell.length_c   1.000
_cell.angle_alpha   90.00
_cell.angle_beta   90.00
_cell.angle_gamma   90.00
#
_symmetry.space_group_name_H-M   'P 1'
#
loop_
_entity.id
_entity.type
_entity.pdbx_description
1 polymer ?
#
loop_
_entity_poly.entity_id
_entity_poly.type
_entity_poly.pdbx_seq_one_letter_code
_entity_poly.pdbx_strand_id
1 'polypeptide(L)'
;MGHQRSCDGDVEGGRAVSSCSRVRATRRSAIIVSLLSASLALGAVCVVWSGWGQRLGGRSYPRHRLILDSVREADYKDEGENLMRKIDDITDWKLEWALKHNPKARDEIEHDAGHIGIHLQVEQLPADMRSDVNPAVDPCEDFYEFACGHWDEDQGVKIPADASSKSLQWDEVDHDIQKKMKALFETDESAAAVLYRSCMNPIKPQDADAVLSPWIDLVDTVVDNATFVEAVIAINNADLSFLWTWYVDVDAWNKERHAFVLSQSHTSLDADLVAAINEDPEDTDAINDLDEQVVGLKTLAATLFQLAGVDGGDDMADLVVDMEVQIISGQNDTDDSGSEGYSQWVDRDWLDSACPSINWTRWFAGVDFGRIGLDDGNSSAPVDDAGQPLDSPRLVAKQ
;
A
#
# COMPACT_ATOMS: atom_id res chain seq x y z
N MET A 1 2.21 14.90 -58.92
CA MET A 1 1.11 13.92 -58.85
C MET A 1 0.65 13.91 -57.40
N GLY A 2 -0.38 14.58 -56.91
CA GLY A 2 -1.53 15.22 -57.54
C GLY A 2 -2.81 14.51 -57.13
N HIS A 3 -3.26 14.65 -55.87
CA HIS A 3 -4.66 14.44 -55.47
C HIS A 3 -5.00 15.34 -54.26
N GLN A 4 -5.80 16.37 -54.54
CA GLN A 4 -6.55 17.19 -53.60
C GLN A 4 -7.84 16.47 -53.20
N ARG A 5 -8.31 16.67 -51.97
CA ARG A 5 -9.75 16.73 -51.69
C ARG A 5 -10.04 17.96 -50.81
N SER A 6 -10.84 18.84 -51.40
CA SER A 6 -11.53 19.97 -50.79
C SER A 6 -12.84 19.46 -50.19
N CYS A 7 -13.24 20.06 -49.08
CA CYS A 7 -14.65 20.24 -48.72
C CYS A 7 -14.77 21.63 -48.09
N ASP A 8 -15.20 22.60 -48.91
CA ASP A 8 -15.79 23.86 -48.48
C ASP A 8 -17.23 23.64 -48.03
N GLY A 9 -17.70 24.45 -47.09
CA GLY A 9 -19.09 24.49 -46.65
C GLY A 9 -19.37 25.67 -45.72
N ASP A 10 -19.38 26.88 -46.27
CA ASP A 10 -19.95 28.08 -45.66
C ASP A 10 -21.48 27.98 -45.54
N VAL A 11 -22.05 28.35 -44.38
CA VAL A 11 -23.34 29.06 -44.30
C VAL A 11 -23.31 30.05 -43.13
N GLU A 12 -23.59 31.30 -43.49
CA GLU A 12 -23.75 32.49 -42.65
C GLU A 12 -24.96 32.43 -41.69
N GLY A 13 -24.86 33.19 -40.59
CA GLY A 13 -25.95 34.11 -40.23
C GLY A 13 -26.48 34.07 -38.80
N GLY A 14 -26.43 35.23 -38.13
CA GLY A 14 -27.54 35.65 -37.26
C GLY A 14 -27.22 36.05 -35.82
N ARG A 15 -27.12 37.36 -35.61
CA ARG A 15 -27.16 38.10 -34.32
C ARG A 15 -28.29 37.66 -33.38
N ALA A 16 -28.05 37.70 -32.07
CA ALA A 16 -28.90 38.44 -31.12
C ALA A 16 -28.23 38.64 -29.75
N VAL A 17 -28.24 39.90 -29.33
CA VAL A 17 -27.94 40.39 -27.98
C VAL A 17 -29.13 40.06 -27.07
N SER A 18 -28.90 39.55 -25.86
CA SER A 18 -29.71 39.95 -24.69
C SER A 18 -28.97 39.73 -23.37
N SER A 19 -28.89 40.81 -22.61
CA SER A 19 -28.58 40.84 -21.19
C SER A 19 -29.68 40.17 -20.38
N CYS A 20 -29.33 39.46 -19.31
CA CYS A 20 -30.18 39.43 -18.12
C CYS A 20 -29.43 39.07 -16.84
N SER A 21 -29.28 40.09 -15.98
CA SER A 21 -29.37 40.11 -14.52
C SER A 21 -28.95 38.90 -13.67
N ARG A 22 -28.01 39.19 -12.78
CA ARG A 22 -27.88 38.75 -11.37
C ARG A 22 -29.17 38.21 -10.75
N VAL A 23 -29.09 37.03 -10.11
CA VAL A 23 -29.76 36.76 -8.82
C VAL A 23 -28.82 35.94 -7.94
N ARG A 24 -28.28 36.58 -6.88
CA ARG A 24 -27.81 35.89 -5.67
C ARG A 24 -29.03 35.34 -4.94
N ALA A 25 -29.04 34.06 -4.62
CA ALA A 25 -29.97 33.49 -3.66
C ALA A 25 -29.22 32.58 -2.69
N THR A 26 -28.80 33.17 -1.57
CA THR A 26 -28.52 32.51 -0.30
C THR A 26 -29.74 31.74 0.17
N ARG A 27 -29.61 30.45 0.53
CA ARG A 27 -30.53 29.80 1.48
C ARG A 27 -29.80 28.80 2.37
N ARG A 28 -29.54 29.26 3.60
CA ARG A 28 -29.44 28.45 4.82
C ARG A 28 -30.84 27.95 5.21
N SER A 29 -30.97 26.70 5.67
CA SER A 29 -31.94 26.15 6.65
C SER A 29 -31.62 24.64 6.75
N ALA A 30 -31.15 24.02 7.83
CA ALA A 30 -31.59 23.96 9.24
C ALA A 30 -32.98 23.33 9.44
N ILE A 31 -33.04 22.01 9.70
CA ILE A 31 -34.11 21.25 10.39
C ILE A 31 -33.43 20.02 11.01
N ILE A 32 -33.14 19.95 12.32
CA ILE A 32 -33.96 19.62 13.51
C ILE A 32 -34.25 18.12 13.72
N VAL A 33 -33.59 17.64 14.77
CA VAL A 33 -33.78 16.50 15.70
C VAL A 33 -35.23 16.10 16.00
N SER A 34 -35.49 14.79 16.09
CA SER A 34 -36.40 14.08 17.03
C SER A 34 -36.67 12.65 16.51
N LEU A 35 -36.94 11.58 17.25
CA LEU A 35 -37.04 11.28 18.69
C LEU A 35 -37.04 9.73 18.82
N LEU A 36 -36.36 9.24 19.86
CA LEU A 36 -36.68 8.12 20.75
C LEU A 36 -38.01 7.35 20.55
N SER A 37 -37.91 6.01 20.60
CA SER A 37 -38.85 5.20 21.36
C SER A 37 -38.20 3.92 21.92
N ALA A 38 -38.36 3.76 23.23
CA ALA A 38 -37.93 2.65 24.06
C ALA A 38 -39.05 1.62 24.24
N SER A 39 -38.70 0.36 24.56
CA SER A 39 -39.47 -0.61 25.37
C SER A 39 -38.56 -1.83 25.64
N LEU A 40 -37.92 -1.99 26.81
CA LEU A 40 -38.40 -2.56 28.07
C LEU A 40 -38.96 -4.01 27.99
N ALA A 41 -38.14 -4.94 28.51
CA ALA A 41 -38.39 -5.73 29.73
C ALA A 41 -38.75 -7.23 29.63
N LEU A 42 -38.03 -7.97 30.49
CA LEU A 42 -38.40 -9.12 31.34
C LEU A 42 -38.28 -10.56 30.80
N GLY A 43 -37.60 -11.39 31.62
CA GLY A 43 -37.93 -12.81 31.74
C GLY A 43 -36.80 -13.75 32.18
N ALA A 44 -36.35 -13.66 33.43
CA ALA A 44 -35.60 -14.75 34.07
C ALA A 44 -36.59 -15.82 34.57
N VAL A 45 -36.41 -17.08 34.15
CA VAL A 45 -36.98 -18.27 34.83
C VAL A 45 -35.99 -19.43 34.76
N CYS A 46 -35.38 -19.76 35.91
CA CYS A 46 -34.83 -21.08 36.17
C CYS A 46 -35.95 -21.99 36.66
N VAL A 47 -36.18 -23.14 36.02
CA VAL A 47 -36.79 -24.31 36.68
C VAL A 47 -36.11 -25.59 36.20
N VAL A 48 -35.55 -26.29 37.19
CA VAL A 48 -35.06 -27.65 37.21
C VAL A 48 -36.15 -28.63 36.75
N TRP A 49 -35.85 -29.56 35.84
CA TRP A 49 -36.52 -30.85 35.85
C TRP A 49 -35.55 -32.00 35.51
N SER A 50 -35.42 -32.86 36.51
CA SER A 50 -34.69 -34.12 36.53
C SER A 50 -35.55 -35.26 35.96
N GLY A 51 -34.96 -36.07 35.09
CA GLY A 51 -35.14 -37.52 35.08
C GLY A 51 -36.37 -38.08 34.33
N TRP A 52 -36.10 -38.96 33.37
CA TRP A 52 -36.44 -40.40 33.37
C TRP A 52 -36.28 -40.93 31.94
N GLY A 53 -35.36 -41.88 31.75
CA GLY A 53 -35.11 -42.50 30.45
C GLY A 53 -34.00 -43.55 30.52
N GLN A 54 -34.19 -44.58 31.35
CA GLN A 54 -33.32 -45.75 31.36
C GLN A 54 -33.73 -46.75 30.25
N ARG A 55 -32.71 -47.31 29.60
CA ARG A 55 -32.60 -48.64 28.97
C ARG A 55 -33.18 -48.82 27.55
N LEU A 56 -32.28 -48.84 26.57
CA LEU A 56 -32.03 -50.05 25.77
C LEU A 56 -30.52 -50.26 25.62
N GLY A 57 -30.10 -51.51 25.74
CA GLY A 57 -28.73 -51.92 25.98
C GLY A 57 -27.89 -52.03 24.71
N GLY A 58 -26.74 -51.35 24.74
CA GLY A 58 -25.55 -51.71 23.98
C GLY A 58 -24.41 -51.79 24.97
N ARG A 59 -23.63 -52.89 24.97
CA ARG A 59 -22.36 -52.96 25.70
C ARG A 59 -21.42 -51.92 25.08
N SER A 60 -21.44 -50.70 25.60
CA SER A 60 -20.38 -49.72 25.40
C SER A 60 -19.22 -50.14 26.29
N TYR A 61 -18.09 -50.47 25.68
CA TYR A 61 -16.82 -50.51 26.40
C TYR A 61 -16.57 -49.12 27.00
N PRO A 62 -15.99 -49.00 28.20
CA PRO A 62 -15.63 -47.70 28.74
C PRO A 62 -14.67 -47.04 27.75
N ARG A 63 -15.11 -45.97 27.07
CA ARG A 63 -14.18 -45.01 26.49
C ARG A 63 -13.43 -44.43 27.67
N HIS A 64 -12.23 -44.93 27.93
CA HIS A 64 -11.27 -44.21 28.74
C HIS A 64 -10.91 -42.95 27.95
N ARG A 65 -11.71 -41.89 28.13
CA ARG A 65 -11.29 -40.55 27.79
C ARG A 65 -10.05 -40.32 28.65
N LEU A 66 -8.89 -40.20 28.03
CA LEU A 66 -7.64 -39.87 28.70
C LEU A 66 -7.77 -38.40 29.14
N ILE A 67 -8.49 -38.17 30.23
CA ILE A 67 -8.57 -36.86 30.85
C ILE A 67 -7.27 -36.69 31.63
N LEU A 68 -6.35 -35.91 31.09
CA LEU A 68 -5.16 -35.46 31.79
C LEU A 68 -5.53 -34.36 32.79
N ASP A 69 -6.31 -34.71 33.80
CA ASP A 69 -6.67 -33.85 34.94
C ASP A 69 -5.47 -33.51 35.86
N SER A 70 -4.22 -33.71 35.42
CA SER A 70 -3.09 -33.86 36.36
C SER A 70 -1.75 -33.26 35.96
N VAL A 71 -1.64 -32.46 34.90
CA VAL A 71 -0.44 -31.61 34.77
C VAL A 71 -0.78 -30.26 35.38
N ARG A 72 -0.47 -30.09 36.67
CA ARG A 72 -0.71 -28.82 37.37
C ARG A 72 0.48 -27.91 37.16
N GLU A 73 0.25 -26.60 37.18
CA GLU A 73 1.31 -25.59 37.06
C GLU A 73 2.45 -25.78 38.08
N ALA A 74 2.12 -26.32 39.26
CA ALA A 74 3.08 -26.66 40.29
C ALA A 74 4.07 -27.78 39.90
N ASP A 75 3.76 -28.60 38.90
CA ASP A 75 4.56 -29.76 38.52
C ASP A 75 5.74 -29.40 37.60
N TYR A 76 5.80 -28.17 37.09
CA TYR A 76 6.85 -27.72 36.16
C TYR A 76 7.50 -26.37 36.50
N LYS A 77 7.09 -25.69 37.59
CA LYS A 77 7.56 -24.33 37.91
C LYS A 77 8.95 -24.25 38.57
N ASP A 78 9.46 -25.35 39.14
CA ASP A 78 10.62 -25.33 40.06
C ASP A 78 11.84 -26.15 39.61
N GLU A 79 11.82 -26.81 38.45
CA GLU A 79 12.93 -27.68 38.05
C GLU A 79 13.42 -27.35 36.64
N GLY A 80 14.64 -26.82 36.55
CA GLY A 80 15.36 -26.60 35.28
C GLY A 80 15.71 -27.89 34.51
N GLU A 81 15.00 -28.99 34.76
CA GLU A 81 14.98 -30.13 33.85
C GLU A 81 13.98 -29.85 32.73
N ASN A 82 14.43 -30.05 31.51
CA ASN A 82 13.69 -29.80 30.28
C ASN A 82 12.34 -30.51 30.36
N LEU A 83 11.25 -29.76 30.53
CA LEU A 83 9.86 -30.23 30.63
C LEU A 83 9.57 -31.31 29.58
N MET A 84 10.13 -31.14 28.38
CA MET A 84 10.10 -32.08 27.26
C MET A 84 10.58 -33.50 27.62
N ARG A 85 11.65 -33.64 28.42
CA ARG A 85 12.19 -34.96 28.81
C ARG A 85 11.24 -35.72 29.75
N LYS A 86 10.56 -35.00 30.65
CA LYS A 86 9.57 -35.62 31.56
C LYS A 86 8.27 -35.95 30.84
N ILE A 87 7.89 -35.15 29.85
CA ILE A 87 6.76 -35.46 28.97
C ILE A 87 7.09 -36.74 28.19
N ASP A 88 8.24 -36.79 27.52
CA ASP A 88 8.73 -37.96 26.76
C ASP A 88 8.62 -39.24 27.60
N ASP A 89 9.16 -39.25 28.81
CA ASP A 89 9.13 -40.42 29.71
C ASP A 89 7.70 -40.88 30.07
N ILE A 90 6.77 -39.93 30.25
CA ILE A 90 5.36 -40.21 30.60
C ILE A 90 4.58 -40.67 29.37
N THR A 91 4.82 -40.05 28.21
CA THR A 91 4.19 -40.44 26.94
C THR A 91 4.66 -41.81 26.50
N ASP A 92 5.97 -42.11 26.59
CA ASP A 92 6.55 -43.38 26.12
C ASP A 92 5.97 -44.58 26.86
N TRP A 93 5.93 -44.55 28.19
CA TRP A 93 5.39 -45.67 28.98
C TRP A 93 3.89 -45.90 28.74
N LYS A 94 3.09 -44.82 28.62
CA LYS A 94 1.64 -44.93 28.38
C LYS A 94 1.34 -45.34 26.95
N LEU A 95 2.12 -44.85 25.98
CA LEU A 95 2.04 -45.20 24.57
C LEU A 95 2.40 -46.68 24.39
N GLU A 96 3.52 -47.15 24.95
CA GLU A 96 3.91 -48.56 24.92
C GLU A 96 2.83 -49.47 25.54
N TRP A 97 2.26 -49.08 26.67
CA TRP A 97 1.20 -49.85 27.32
C TRP A 97 -0.08 -49.90 26.48
N ALA A 98 -0.51 -48.78 25.91
CA ALA A 98 -1.74 -48.68 25.14
C ALA A 98 -1.61 -49.36 23.77
N LEU A 99 -0.47 -49.22 23.08
CA LEU A 99 -0.17 -49.92 21.82
C LEU A 99 -0.14 -51.44 21.98
N LYS A 100 0.34 -51.93 23.12
CA LYS A 100 0.37 -53.37 23.44
C LYS A 100 -1.02 -53.98 23.61
N HIS A 101 -2.02 -53.21 24.04
CA HIS A 101 -3.36 -53.71 24.36
C HIS A 101 -4.44 -53.29 23.36
N ASN A 102 -4.22 -52.23 22.58
CA ASN A 102 -5.10 -51.81 21.50
C ASN A 102 -4.31 -51.15 20.35
N PRO A 103 -3.70 -51.94 19.45
CA PRO A 103 -2.88 -51.41 18.36
C PRO A 103 -3.65 -50.55 17.35
N LYS A 104 -5.00 -50.59 17.37
CA LYS A 104 -5.85 -49.70 16.55
C LYS A 104 -6.03 -48.32 17.16
N ALA A 105 -5.65 -48.11 18.43
CA ALA A 105 -5.70 -46.80 19.08
C ALA A 105 -4.40 -46.00 18.89
N ARG A 106 -3.44 -46.52 18.12
CA ARG A 106 -2.15 -45.88 17.87
C ARG A 106 -2.32 -44.45 17.37
N ASP A 107 -3.10 -44.29 16.31
CA ASP A 107 -3.29 -43.00 15.64
C ASP A 107 -3.97 -41.99 16.57
N GLU A 108 -4.94 -42.43 17.39
CA GLU A 108 -5.60 -41.59 18.40
C GLU A 108 -4.63 -41.12 19.49
N ILE A 109 -3.72 -41.99 19.95
CA ILE A 109 -2.76 -41.65 21.00
C ILE A 109 -1.62 -40.77 20.46
N GLU A 110 -1.15 -41.05 19.25
CA GLU A 110 -0.15 -40.21 18.58
C GLU A 110 -0.71 -38.79 18.35
N HIS A 111 -1.98 -38.68 17.92
CA HIS A 111 -2.69 -37.40 17.81
C HIS A 111 -2.81 -36.68 19.15
N ASP A 112 -3.31 -37.35 20.21
CA ASP A 112 -3.45 -36.74 21.55
C ASP A 112 -2.09 -36.31 22.14
N ALA A 113 -1.03 -37.12 21.95
CA ALA A 113 0.33 -36.79 22.38
C ALA A 113 0.87 -35.56 21.64
N GLY A 114 0.58 -35.43 20.33
CA GLY A 114 0.89 -34.24 19.54
C GLY A 114 0.27 -32.97 20.12
N HIS A 115 -1.04 -33.00 20.41
CA HIS A 115 -1.75 -31.88 21.03
C HIS A 115 -1.15 -31.47 22.39
N ILE A 116 -0.84 -32.45 23.24
CA ILE A 116 -0.21 -32.19 24.54
C ILE A 116 1.18 -31.57 24.37
N GLY A 117 1.97 -32.09 23.43
CA GLY A 117 3.29 -31.55 23.09
C GLY A 117 3.20 -30.09 22.65
N ILE A 118 2.23 -29.76 21.80
CA ILE A 118 1.96 -28.40 21.33
C ILE A 118 1.66 -27.47 22.50
N HIS A 119 0.69 -27.82 23.35
CA HIS A 119 0.33 -26.99 24.51
C HIS A 119 1.54 -26.73 25.44
N LEU A 120 2.38 -27.73 25.66
CA LEU A 120 3.54 -27.61 26.55
C LEU A 120 4.69 -26.79 25.93
N GLN A 121 4.78 -26.73 24.61
CA GLN A 121 5.68 -25.83 23.91
C GLN A 121 5.14 -24.38 23.96
N VAL A 122 3.85 -24.19 23.75
CA VAL A 122 3.20 -22.86 23.80
C VAL A 122 3.33 -22.21 25.18
N GLU A 123 3.24 -22.99 26.26
CA GLU A 123 3.47 -22.48 27.63
C GLU A 123 4.89 -21.95 27.87
N GLN A 124 5.87 -22.34 27.05
CA GLN A 124 7.24 -21.83 27.14
C GLN A 124 7.44 -20.51 26.39
N LEU A 125 6.48 -20.10 25.56
CA LEU A 125 6.55 -18.84 24.84
C LEU A 125 6.40 -17.64 25.79
N PRO A 126 7.01 -16.49 25.46
CA PRO A 126 6.71 -15.21 26.08
C PRO A 126 5.20 -14.95 26.17
N ALA A 127 4.75 -14.25 27.21
CA ALA A 127 3.33 -14.11 27.52
C ALA A 127 2.53 -13.41 26.41
N ASP A 128 3.15 -12.43 25.75
CA ASP A 128 2.63 -11.73 24.58
C ASP A 128 2.49 -12.67 23.38
N MET A 129 3.51 -13.47 23.07
CA MET A 129 3.41 -14.46 21.99
C MET A 129 2.36 -15.55 22.28
N ARG A 130 2.26 -15.97 23.54
CA ARG A 130 1.33 -17.02 23.95
C ARG A 130 -0.13 -16.60 23.80
N SER A 131 -0.45 -15.32 23.96
CA SER A 131 -1.83 -14.84 23.79
C SER A 131 -2.31 -14.89 22.34
N ASP A 132 -1.40 -14.88 21.38
CA ASP A 132 -1.73 -14.83 19.95
C ASP A 132 -1.81 -16.21 19.28
N VAL A 133 -1.16 -17.21 19.89
CA VAL A 133 -1.10 -18.61 19.40
C VAL A 133 -2.39 -19.37 19.68
N ASN A 134 -2.92 -20.05 18.66
CA ASN A 134 -4.04 -20.99 18.74
C ASN A 134 -3.52 -22.45 18.84
N PRO A 135 -3.35 -23.01 20.05
CA PRO A 135 -2.80 -24.36 20.22
C PRO A 135 -3.76 -25.48 19.82
N ALA A 136 -5.00 -25.18 19.43
CA ALA A 136 -5.96 -26.18 18.96
C ALA A 136 -5.72 -26.58 17.48
N VAL A 137 -4.87 -25.82 16.77
CA VAL A 137 -4.53 -26.06 15.37
C VAL A 137 -3.17 -26.74 15.25
N ASP A 138 -3.07 -27.73 14.37
CA ASP A 138 -1.80 -28.42 14.12
C ASP A 138 -0.86 -27.52 13.32
N PRO A 139 0.31 -27.14 13.87
CA PRO A 139 1.28 -26.31 13.15
C PRO A 139 1.82 -26.95 11.86
N CYS A 140 1.70 -28.27 11.71
CA CYS A 140 2.10 -28.97 10.48
C CYS A 140 1.09 -28.80 9.33
N GLU A 141 -0.16 -28.47 9.66
CA GLU A 141 -1.25 -28.31 8.69
C GLU A 141 -1.49 -26.84 8.35
N ASP A 142 -1.54 -25.97 9.37
CA ASP A 142 -1.68 -24.53 9.20
C ASP A 142 -0.88 -23.79 10.27
N PHE A 143 0.38 -23.50 9.97
CA PHE A 143 1.26 -22.80 10.90
C PHE A 143 0.82 -21.35 11.14
N TYR A 144 0.15 -20.71 10.18
CA TYR A 144 -0.31 -19.33 10.34
C TYR A 144 -1.45 -19.28 11.36
N GLU A 145 -2.48 -20.11 11.18
CA GLU A 145 -3.58 -20.19 12.13
C GLU A 145 -3.10 -20.67 13.51
N PHE A 146 -2.18 -21.63 13.57
CA PHE A 146 -1.55 -22.00 14.84
C PHE A 146 -0.85 -20.81 15.51
N ALA A 147 -0.05 -20.04 14.77
CA ALA A 147 0.77 -18.98 15.35
C ALA A 147 0.00 -17.69 15.67
N CYS A 148 -1.04 -17.38 14.88
CA CYS A 148 -1.72 -16.08 14.87
C CYS A 148 -3.25 -16.16 15.09
N GLY A 149 -3.83 -17.36 15.13
CA GLY A 149 -5.29 -17.54 15.07
C GLY A 149 -6.06 -16.82 16.18
N HIS A 150 -5.53 -16.79 17.41
CA HIS A 150 -6.18 -16.03 18.48
C HIS A 150 -6.06 -14.51 18.28
N TRP A 151 -4.94 -14.03 17.72
CA TRP A 151 -4.80 -12.62 17.39
C TRP A 151 -5.84 -12.21 16.36
N ASP A 152 -6.05 -13.02 15.32
CA ASP A 152 -7.06 -12.77 14.30
C ASP A 152 -8.47 -12.73 14.92
N GLU A 153 -8.83 -13.68 15.78
CA GLU A 153 -10.12 -13.73 16.46
C GLU A 153 -10.39 -12.53 17.38
N ASP A 154 -9.39 -12.08 18.15
CA ASP A 154 -9.57 -11.05 19.18
C ASP A 154 -9.32 -9.62 18.68
N GLN A 155 -8.29 -9.40 17.85
CA GLN A 155 -7.76 -8.08 17.50
C GLN A 155 -7.61 -7.84 15.99
N GLY A 156 -7.22 -8.85 15.21
CA GLY A 156 -6.98 -8.77 13.77
C GLY A 156 -8.24 -8.52 12.95
N VAL A 157 -9.40 -9.02 13.39
CA VAL A 157 -10.70 -8.80 12.72
C VAL A 157 -11.16 -7.32 12.73
N LYS A 158 -10.60 -6.46 13.60
CA LYS A 158 -10.99 -5.04 13.67
C LYS A 158 -9.89 -4.17 13.08
N ILE A 159 -9.75 -4.22 11.76
CA ILE A 159 -8.99 -3.21 11.02
C ILE A 159 -9.61 -1.83 11.35
N PRO A 160 -8.82 -0.88 11.89
CA PRO A 160 -9.29 0.47 12.17
C PRO A 160 -9.88 1.14 10.93
N ALA A 161 -10.84 2.05 11.11
CA ALA A 161 -11.52 2.72 9.99
C ALA A 161 -10.58 3.60 9.14
N ASP A 162 -9.42 3.95 9.68
CA ASP A 162 -8.35 4.73 9.08
C ASP A 162 -7.19 3.86 8.56
N ALA A 163 -7.34 2.54 8.53
CA ALA A 163 -6.35 1.61 8.01
C ALA A 163 -6.97 0.66 6.96
N SER A 164 -6.18 0.26 5.96
CA SER A 164 -6.58 -0.73 4.96
C SER A 164 -6.20 -2.16 5.35
N SER A 165 -5.25 -2.32 6.26
CA SER A 165 -4.81 -3.60 6.81
C SER A 165 -4.34 -3.43 8.25
N LYS A 166 -4.17 -4.55 8.95
CA LYS A 166 -3.54 -4.59 10.26
C LYS A 166 -2.61 -5.80 10.36
N SER A 167 -1.40 -5.61 10.89
CA SER A 167 -0.41 -6.65 11.17
C SER A 167 0.15 -6.47 12.57
N LEU A 168 0.10 -7.53 13.38
CA LEU A 168 0.65 -7.56 14.73
C LEU A 168 2.12 -7.13 14.77
N GLN A 169 2.94 -7.64 13.83
CA GLN A 169 4.40 -7.50 13.90
C GLN A 169 4.89 -6.09 13.57
N TRP A 170 4.15 -5.38 12.72
CA TRP A 170 4.58 -4.08 12.19
C TRP A 170 3.80 -2.93 12.82
N ASP A 171 2.47 -3.02 12.88
CA ASP A 171 1.65 -1.86 13.25
C ASP A 171 1.68 -1.55 14.74
N GLU A 172 1.72 -2.57 15.61
CA GLU A 172 1.81 -2.34 17.06
C GLU A 172 3.18 -1.72 17.42
N VAL A 173 4.25 -2.17 16.75
CA VAL A 173 5.60 -1.60 16.91
C VAL A 173 5.65 -0.18 16.36
N ASP A 174 5.11 0.04 15.16
CA ASP A 174 5.10 1.37 14.53
C ASP A 174 4.26 2.35 15.34
N HIS A 175 3.09 1.97 15.83
CA HIS A 175 2.28 2.78 16.74
C HIS A 175 3.09 3.19 17.97
N ASP A 176 3.77 2.25 18.62
CA ASP A 176 4.58 2.52 19.81
C ASP A 176 5.75 3.46 19.51
N ILE A 177 6.39 3.31 18.36
CA ILE A 177 7.46 4.20 17.88
C ILE A 177 6.88 5.59 17.62
N GLN A 178 5.81 5.70 16.82
CA GLN A 178 5.14 6.96 16.49
C GLN A 178 4.68 7.71 17.76
N LYS A 179 4.15 6.99 18.75
CA LYS A 179 3.75 7.57 20.05
C LYS A 179 4.93 8.18 20.81
N LYS A 180 6.08 7.49 20.83
CA LYS A 180 7.31 7.99 21.44
C LYS A 180 7.89 9.17 20.65
N MET A 181 7.90 9.09 19.32
CA MET A 181 8.34 10.16 18.43
C MET A 181 7.48 11.41 18.59
N LYS A 182 6.16 11.27 18.66
CA LYS A 182 5.23 12.37 18.93
C LYS A 182 5.58 13.08 20.24
N ALA A 183 5.71 12.33 21.34
CA ALA A 183 6.06 12.91 22.64
C ALA A 183 7.41 13.66 22.60
N LEU A 184 8.37 13.16 21.83
CA LEU A 184 9.66 13.82 21.60
C LEU A 184 9.48 15.12 20.80
N PHE A 185 8.81 15.05 19.65
CA PHE A 185 8.64 16.18 18.72
C PHE A 185 7.73 17.29 19.25
N GLU A 186 6.89 17.03 20.23
CA GLU A 186 6.11 18.08 20.91
C GLU A 186 6.99 19.06 21.71
N THR A 187 8.19 18.65 22.12
CA THR A 187 9.05 19.45 23.01
C THR A 187 10.46 19.70 22.48
N ASP A 188 10.92 18.91 21.51
CA ASP A 188 12.25 19.05 20.91
C ASP A 188 12.37 20.27 19.98
N GLU A 189 13.59 20.76 19.76
CA GLU A 189 13.88 21.95 18.93
C GLU A 189 14.63 21.59 17.63
N SER A 190 14.74 20.30 17.30
CA SER A 190 15.28 19.87 16.01
C SER A 190 14.40 20.33 14.83
N ALA A 191 15.00 20.39 13.64
CA ALA A 191 14.26 20.72 12.41
C ALA A 191 13.08 19.76 12.16
N ALA A 192 13.24 18.47 12.48
CA ALA A 192 12.18 17.48 12.38
C ALA A 192 11.01 17.79 13.33
N ALA A 193 11.30 18.20 14.56
CA ALA A 193 10.28 18.58 15.53
C ALA A 193 9.55 19.89 15.12
N VAL A 194 10.27 20.85 14.55
CA VAL A 194 9.68 22.07 13.97
C VAL A 194 8.75 21.73 12.80
N LEU A 195 9.19 20.86 11.89
CA LEU A 195 8.36 20.37 10.78
C LEU A 195 7.11 19.67 11.29
N TYR A 196 7.26 18.73 12.24
CA TYR A 196 6.14 18.03 12.88
C TYR A 196 5.10 19.01 13.45
N ARG A 197 5.54 20.00 14.25
CA ARG A 197 4.64 20.99 14.83
C ARG A 197 3.99 21.88 13.76
N SER A 198 4.67 22.13 12.64
CA SER A 198 4.07 22.87 11.52
C SER A 198 2.89 22.12 10.90
N CYS A 199 2.99 20.79 10.77
CA CYS A 199 1.91 19.93 10.25
C CYS A 199 0.73 19.80 11.21
N MET A 200 1.00 19.79 12.52
CA MET A 200 -0.04 19.67 13.56
C MET A 200 -0.80 20.98 13.81
N ASN A 201 -0.26 22.12 13.37
CA ASN A 201 -0.94 23.39 13.50
C ASN A 201 -2.13 23.42 12.54
N PRO A 202 -3.34 23.81 13.01
CA PRO A 202 -4.50 23.89 12.14
C PRO A 202 -4.24 24.90 11.02
N ILE A 203 -4.29 24.43 9.79
CA ILE A 203 -4.19 25.27 8.60
C ILE A 203 -5.49 26.05 8.46
N LYS A 204 -5.40 27.37 8.32
CA LYS A 204 -6.57 28.17 7.97
C LYS A 204 -6.78 28.07 6.46
N PRO A 205 -8.04 28.10 5.96
CA PRO A 205 -8.30 28.03 4.52
C PRO A 205 -7.53 29.07 3.68
N GLN A 206 -7.26 30.25 4.25
CA GLN A 206 -6.48 31.33 3.62
C GLN A 206 -5.02 30.95 3.41
N ASP A 207 -4.46 30.17 4.32
CA ASP A 207 -3.08 29.70 4.26
C ASP A 207 -2.95 28.59 3.21
N ALA A 208 -3.99 27.76 3.04
CA ALA A 208 -4.03 26.72 2.01
C ALA A 208 -4.03 27.31 0.59
N ASP A 209 -4.85 28.34 0.36
CA ASP A 209 -4.87 29.08 -0.91
C ASP A 209 -3.48 29.65 -1.21
N ALA A 210 -2.87 30.36 -0.25
CA ALA A 210 -1.55 30.94 -0.42
C ALA A 210 -0.43 29.92 -0.76
N VAL A 211 -0.59 28.65 -0.37
CA VAL A 211 0.35 27.57 -0.70
C VAL A 211 0.11 27.01 -2.10
N LEU A 212 -1.14 26.89 -2.53
CA LEU A 212 -1.51 26.24 -3.80
C LEU A 212 -1.58 27.20 -4.99
N SER A 213 -2.02 28.45 -4.80
CA SER A 213 -2.16 29.41 -5.90
C SER A 213 -0.88 29.60 -6.72
N PRO A 214 0.34 29.66 -6.14
CA PRO A 214 1.56 29.79 -6.95
C PRO A 214 1.77 28.65 -7.94
N TRP A 215 1.33 27.43 -7.60
CA TRP A 215 1.41 26.27 -8.46
C TRP A 215 0.32 26.28 -9.54
N ILE A 216 -0.89 26.71 -9.19
CA ILE A 216 -1.99 26.88 -10.15
C ILE A 216 -1.63 27.98 -11.16
N ASP A 217 -1.16 29.13 -10.67
CA ASP A 217 -0.72 30.26 -11.50
C ASP A 217 0.42 29.85 -12.43
N LEU A 218 1.34 28.99 -11.97
CA LEU A 218 2.42 28.44 -12.81
C LEU A 218 1.86 27.60 -13.96
N VAL A 219 0.89 26.74 -13.69
CA VAL A 219 0.23 25.91 -14.72
C VAL A 219 -0.47 26.79 -15.76
N ASP A 220 -1.12 27.88 -15.34
CA ASP A 220 -1.78 28.83 -16.25
C ASP A 220 -0.80 29.56 -17.19
N THR A 221 0.50 29.55 -16.89
CA THR A 221 1.53 30.10 -17.79
C THR A 221 1.91 29.16 -18.93
N VAL A 222 1.53 27.88 -18.85
CA VAL A 222 1.89 26.85 -19.83
C VAL A 222 1.02 26.99 -21.08
N VAL A 223 1.59 27.59 -22.12
CA VAL A 223 0.90 27.81 -23.41
C VAL A 223 1.66 27.23 -24.60
N ASP A 224 2.91 26.84 -24.38
CA ASP A 224 3.80 26.26 -25.36
C ASP A 224 4.83 25.35 -24.69
N ASN A 225 5.67 24.71 -25.50
CA ASN A 225 6.68 23.80 -25.00
C ASN A 225 7.77 24.49 -24.13
N ALA A 226 8.08 25.77 -24.40
CA ALA A 226 9.10 26.47 -23.63
C ALA A 226 8.61 26.75 -22.21
N THR A 227 7.41 27.32 -22.09
CA THR A 227 6.73 27.56 -20.80
C THR A 227 6.42 26.27 -20.07
N PHE A 228 6.09 25.19 -20.78
CA PHE A 228 5.97 23.84 -20.22
C PHE A 228 7.26 23.39 -19.53
N VAL A 229 8.41 23.44 -20.22
CA VAL A 229 9.70 23.02 -19.63
C VAL A 229 10.06 23.87 -18.41
N GLU A 230 9.78 25.17 -18.42
CA GLU A 230 9.97 26.04 -17.24
C GLU A 230 9.11 25.62 -16.05
N ALA A 231 7.84 25.28 -16.30
CA ALA A 231 6.95 24.77 -15.27
C ALA A 231 7.44 23.44 -14.69
N VAL A 232 7.87 22.50 -15.54
CA VAL A 232 8.44 21.21 -15.10
C VAL A 232 9.72 21.42 -14.27
N ILE A 233 10.59 22.36 -14.63
CA ILE A 233 11.77 22.69 -13.83
C ILE A 233 11.36 23.16 -12.42
N ALA A 234 10.38 24.06 -12.33
CA ALA A 234 9.93 24.58 -11.05
C ALA A 234 9.29 23.49 -10.17
N ILE A 235 8.48 22.61 -10.77
CA ILE A 235 7.87 21.44 -10.11
C ILE A 235 8.95 20.49 -9.59
N ASN A 236 9.89 20.10 -10.44
CA ASN A 236 10.98 19.18 -10.07
C ASN A 236 11.92 19.77 -9.01
N ASN A 237 12.18 21.08 -9.04
CA ASN A 237 12.98 21.74 -7.99
C ASN A 237 12.27 21.82 -6.63
N ALA A 238 10.95 21.60 -6.60
CA ALA A 238 10.16 21.46 -5.38
C ALA A 238 9.93 19.99 -4.98
N ASP A 239 10.70 19.06 -5.54
CA ASP A 239 10.62 17.62 -5.25
C ASP A 239 9.25 17.01 -5.59
N LEU A 240 8.58 17.60 -6.58
CA LEU A 240 7.37 17.06 -7.19
C LEU A 240 7.75 16.38 -8.51
N SER A 241 7.15 15.23 -8.80
CA SER A 241 7.36 14.52 -10.07
C SER A 241 6.21 14.79 -11.03
N PHE A 242 6.52 14.96 -12.31
CA PHE A 242 5.52 15.18 -13.35
C PHE A 242 5.99 14.58 -14.68
N LEU A 243 5.24 13.60 -15.20
CA LEU A 243 5.53 12.75 -16.37
C LEU A 243 6.75 11.83 -16.23
N TRP A 244 7.83 12.34 -15.65
CA TRP A 244 8.99 11.57 -15.24
C TRP A 244 9.43 12.02 -13.85
N THR A 245 10.10 11.13 -13.16
CA THR A 245 10.83 11.43 -11.93
C THR A 245 12.32 11.35 -12.18
N TRP A 246 13.09 11.94 -11.28
CA TRP A 246 14.54 11.86 -11.33
C TRP A 246 15.09 11.74 -9.91
N TYR A 247 16.22 11.07 -9.79
CA TYR A 247 16.93 10.94 -8.53
C TYR A 247 18.40 10.62 -8.77
N VAL A 248 19.21 10.73 -7.72
CA VAL A 248 20.62 10.34 -7.75
C VAL A 248 20.79 9.10 -6.89
N ASP A 249 21.34 8.04 -7.47
CA ASP A 249 21.55 6.76 -6.79
C ASP A 249 22.92 6.19 -7.13
N VAL A 250 23.30 5.11 -6.46
CA VAL A 250 24.48 4.33 -6.81
C VAL A 250 24.32 3.78 -8.23
N ASP A 251 25.35 3.96 -9.05
CA ASP A 251 25.37 3.40 -10.39
C ASP A 251 25.37 1.85 -10.29
N ALA A 252 24.32 1.24 -10.83
CA ALA A 252 24.10 -0.21 -10.78
C ALA A 252 25.25 -1.03 -11.40
N TRP A 253 25.97 -0.48 -12.38
CA TRP A 253 27.13 -1.14 -13.00
C TRP A 253 28.47 -0.70 -12.40
N ASN A 254 28.50 0.41 -11.65
CA ASN A 254 29.71 0.87 -10.98
C ASN A 254 29.39 1.48 -9.61
N LYS A 255 29.45 0.63 -8.59
CA LYS A 255 29.10 1.00 -7.21
C LYS A 255 30.03 2.04 -6.56
N GLU A 256 31.11 2.44 -7.23
CA GLU A 256 32.02 3.49 -6.74
C GLU A 256 31.59 4.91 -7.15
N ARG A 257 30.53 5.04 -7.95
CA ARG A 257 29.98 6.35 -8.36
C ARG A 257 28.47 6.41 -8.24
N HIS A 258 27.95 7.64 -8.33
CA HIS A 258 26.52 7.90 -8.46
C HIS A 258 26.14 8.05 -9.92
N ALA A 259 24.90 7.67 -10.25
CA ALA A 259 24.24 7.95 -11.50
C ALA A 259 23.09 8.94 -11.29
N PHE A 260 22.87 9.80 -12.28
CA PHE A 260 21.62 10.52 -12.42
C PHE A 260 20.62 9.60 -13.09
N VAL A 261 19.52 9.29 -12.41
CA VAL A 261 18.50 8.36 -12.90
C VAL A 261 17.27 9.15 -13.32
N LEU A 262 16.83 8.96 -14.55
CA LEU A 262 15.49 9.33 -15.03
C LEU A 262 14.60 8.08 -14.99
N SER A 263 13.37 8.19 -14.53
CA SER A 263 12.43 7.08 -14.48
C SER A 263 11.00 7.56 -14.76
N GLN A 264 10.13 6.65 -15.20
CA GLN A 264 8.70 6.93 -15.33
C GLN A 264 8.11 7.45 -14.01
N SER A 265 7.18 8.41 -14.08
CA SER A 265 6.44 8.84 -12.90
C SER A 265 5.37 7.82 -12.54
N HIS A 266 5.00 7.73 -11.26
CA HIS A 266 3.83 6.97 -10.83
C HIS A 266 2.54 7.58 -11.38
N THR A 267 1.51 6.75 -11.50
CA THR A 267 0.14 7.12 -11.91
C THR A 267 -0.82 6.86 -10.77
N SER A 268 -1.98 7.52 -10.78
CA SER A 268 -3.02 7.29 -9.77
C SER A 268 -3.83 6.05 -10.08
N LEU A 269 -3.96 5.69 -11.37
CA LEU A 269 -4.47 4.41 -11.83
C LEU A 269 -3.39 3.32 -11.74
N ASP A 270 -3.83 2.11 -11.44
CA ASP A 270 -3.01 0.90 -11.42
C ASP A 270 -2.60 0.48 -12.84
N ALA A 271 -1.29 0.52 -13.11
CA ALA A 271 -0.73 0.17 -14.40
C ALA A 271 -0.92 -1.32 -14.74
N ASP A 272 -0.95 -2.19 -13.72
CA ASP A 272 -1.05 -3.64 -13.92
C ASP A 272 -2.46 -4.03 -14.38
N LEU A 273 -3.49 -3.31 -13.92
CA LEU A 273 -4.86 -3.50 -14.43
C LEU A 273 -4.97 -3.10 -15.91
N VAL A 274 -4.34 -2.00 -16.31
CA VAL A 274 -4.32 -1.57 -17.72
C VAL A 274 -3.54 -2.58 -18.57
N ALA A 275 -2.43 -3.11 -18.07
CA ALA A 275 -1.66 -4.16 -18.73
C ALA A 275 -2.51 -5.44 -18.89
N ALA A 276 -3.17 -5.91 -17.83
CA ALA A 276 -4.05 -7.06 -17.84
C ALA A 276 -5.17 -6.93 -18.89
N ILE A 277 -5.82 -5.76 -18.98
CA ILE A 277 -6.86 -5.50 -19.99
C ILE A 277 -6.28 -5.46 -21.42
N ASN A 278 -5.06 -4.97 -21.60
CA ASN A 278 -4.40 -4.98 -22.91
C ASN A 278 -4.04 -6.42 -23.34
N GLU A 279 -3.69 -7.29 -22.39
CA GLU A 279 -3.40 -8.70 -22.63
C GLU A 279 -4.68 -9.52 -22.90
N ASP A 280 -5.70 -9.33 -22.07
CA ASP A 280 -7.03 -9.93 -22.22
C ASP A 280 -8.14 -8.86 -22.16
N PRO A 281 -8.56 -8.33 -23.32
CA PRO A 281 -9.63 -7.33 -23.39
C PRO A 281 -11.01 -7.86 -22.98
N GLU A 282 -11.15 -9.16 -22.68
CA GLU A 282 -12.37 -9.78 -22.16
C GLU A 282 -12.30 -10.06 -20.66
N ASP A 283 -11.20 -9.72 -19.96
CA ASP A 283 -11.08 -9.87 -18.51
C ASP A 283 -12.02 -8.89 -17.79
N THR A 284 -13.21 -9.39 -17.47
CA THR A 284 -14.25 -8.58 -16.84
C THR A 284 -13.87 -8.13 -15.44
N ASP A 285 -13.03 -8.88 -14.72
CA ASP A 285 -12.66 -8.52 -13.34
C ASP A 285 -11.68 -7.34 -13.39
N ALA A 286 -10.64 -7.42 -14.23
CA ALA A 286 -9.72 -6.30 -14.45
C ALA A 286 -10.43 -5.05 -14.99
N ILE A 287 -11.38 -5.21 -15.92
CA ILE A 287 -12.19 -4.10 -16.44
C ILE A 287 -13.01 -3.43 -15.33
N ASN A 288 -13.70 -4.22 -14.51
CA ASN A 288 -14.53 -3.68 -13.43
C ASN A 288 -13.67 -2.96 -12.39
N ASP A 289 -12.52 -3.52 -12.02
CA ASP A 289 -11.60 -2.91 -11.06
C ASP A 289 -11.03 -1.59 -11.60
N LEU A 290 -10.65 -1.54 -12.89
CA LEU A 290 -10.18 -0.30 -13.52
C LEU A 290 -11.31 0.74 -13.60
N ASP A 291 -12.53 0.34 -13.95
CA ASP A 291 -13.69 1.24 -13.99
C ASP A 291 -13.96 1.88 -12.62
N GLU A 292 -13.83 1.13 -11.53
CA GLU A 292 -13.94 1.65 -10.17
C GLU A 292 -12.84 2.67 -9.84
N GLN A 293 -11.58 2.39 -10.21
CA GLN A 293 -10.47 3.33 -10.04
C GLN A 293 -10.66 4.61 -10.86
N VAL A 294 -11.09 4.49 -12.12
CA VAL A 294 -11.38 5.63 -13.00
C VAL A 294 -12.47 6.51 -12.41
N VAL A 295 -13.56 5.93 -11.90
CA VAL A 295 -14.62 6.69 -11.23
C VAL A 295 -14.10 7.39 -9.98
N GLY A 296 -13.27 6.70 -9.18
CA GLY A 296 -12.63 7.26 -7.99
C GLY A 296 -11.73 8.46 -8.31
N LEU A 297 -10.80 8.28 -9.25
CA LEU A 297 -9.87 9.31 -9.70
C LEU A 297 -10.61 10.51 -10.30
N LYS A 298 -11.57 10.27 -11.19
CA LYS A 298 -12.38 11.34 -11.79
C LYS A 298 -13.12 12.15 -10.71
N THR A 299 -13.72 11.46 -9.75
CA THR A 299 -14.44 12.13 -8.64
C THR A 299 -13.48 12.97 -7.79
N LEU A 300 -12.30 12.43 -7.47
CA LEU A 300 -11.26 13.15 -6.73
C LEU A 300 -10.79 14.38 -7.50
N ALA A 301 -10.40 14.22 -8.77
CA ALA A 301 -9.91 15.30 -9.62
C ALA A 301 -10.96 16.42 -9.79
N ALA A 302 -12.21 16.07 -10.10
CA ALA A 302 -13.30 17.04 -10.23
C ALA A 302 -13.53 17.82 -8.94
N THR A 303 -13.47 17.14 -7.79
CA THR A 303 -13.57 17.77 -6.47
C THR A 303 -12.41 18.73 -6.23
N LEU A 304 -11.18 18.34 -6.56
CA LEU A 304 -10.00 19.19 -6.40
C LEU A 304 -10.07 20.43 -7.30
N PHE A 305 -10.45 20.29 -8.57
CA PHE A 305 -10.65 21.42 -9.47
C PHE A 305 -11.76 22.37 -8.97
N GLN A 306 -12.87 21.82 -8.49
CA GLN A 306 -13.95 22.63 -7.92
C GLN A 306 -13.49 23.41 -6.67
N LEU A 307 -12.72 22.76 -5.78
CA LEU A 307 -12.16 23.40 -4.59
C LEU A 307 -11.13 24.47 -4.93
N ALA A 308 -10.37 24.27 -6.01
CA ALA A 308 -9.43 25.25 -6.55
C ALA A 308 -10.11 26.40 -7.31
N GLY A 309 -11.43 26.33 -7.53
CA GLY A 309 -12.18 27.36 -8.26
C GLY A 309 -11.99 27.33 -9.78
N VAL A 310 -11.57 26.19 -10.32
CA VAL A 310 -11.44 25.96 -11.77
C VAL A 310 -12.82 25.67 -12.36
N ASP A 311 -13.22 26.46 -13.37
CA ASP A 311 -14.46 26.24 -14.11
C ASP A 311 -14.35 24.97 -14.96
N GLY A 312 -15.44 24.18 -15.04
CA GLY A 312 -15.46 22.94 -15.83
C GLY A 312 -14.67 21.78 -15.21
N GLY A 313 -14.61 21.69 -13.88
CA GLY A 313 -13.84 20.66 -13.17
C GLY A 313 -14.14 19.21 -13.58
N ASP A 314 -15.37 18.89 -13.97
CA ASP A 314 -15.73 17.54 -14.47
C ASP A 314 -15.04 17.23 -15.81
N ASP A 315 -15.02 18.19 -16.73
CA ASP A 315 -14.37 18.05 -18.05
C ASP A 315 -12.84 17.96 -17.88
N MET A 316 -12.27 18.72 -16.92
CA MET A 316 -10.85 18.62 -16.59
C MET A 316 -10.49 17.28 -15.94
N ALA A 317 -11.38 16.72 -15.13
CA ALA A 317 -11.19 15.40 -14.54
C ALA A 317 -11.19 14.29 -15.60
N ASP A 318 -12.01 14.41 -16.64
CA ASP A 318 -11.94 13.51 -17.81
C ASP A 318 -10.58 13.59 -18.50
N LEU A 319 -10.06 14.80 -18.71
CA LEU A 319 -8.73 14.99 -19.31
C LEU A 319 -7.60 14.40 -18.44
N VAL A 320 -7.72 14.47 -17.11
CA VAL A 320 -6.75 13.84 -16.19
C VAL A 320 -6.74 12.32 -16.38
N VAL A 321 -7.90 11.68 -16.41
CA VAL A 321 -8.00 10.23 -16.65
C VAL A 321 -7.42 9.86 -18.01
N ASP A 322 -7.81 10.57 -19.07
CA ASP A 322 -7.30 10.33 -20.43
C ASP A 322 -5.77 10.44 -20.50
N MET A 323 -5.21 11.43 -19.79
CA MET A 323 -3.76 11.64 -19.72
C MET A 323 -3.07 10.52 -18.93
N GLU A 324 -3.61 10.10 -17.79
CA GLU A 324 -3.03 8.98 -17.02
C GLU A 324 -3.04 7.67 -17.82
N VAL A 325 -4.14 7.34 -18.50
CA VAL A 325 -4.21 6.15 -19.36
C VAL A 325 -3.14 6.21 -20.47
N GLN A 326 -2.92 7.38 -21.07
CA GLN A 326 -1.85 7.55 -22.05
C GLN A 326 -0.45 7.39 -21.45
N ILE A 327 -0.22 7.92 -20.24
CA ILE A 327 1.06 7.73 -19.53
C ILE A 327 1.30 6.25 -19.28
N ILE A 328 0.32 5.54 -18.72
CA ILE A 328 0.41 4.10 -18.44
C ILE A 328 0.69 3.30 -19.72
N SER A 329 0.06 3.65 -20.84
CA SER A 329 0.32 2.97 -22.12
C SER A 329 1.76 3.12 -22.63
N GLY A 330 2.50 4.11 -22.13
CA GLY A 330 3.91 4.33 -22.42
C GLY A 330 4.85 3.89 -21.30
N GLN A 331 4.32 3.43 -20.16
CA GLN A 331 5.11 2.87 -19.07
C GLN A 331 5.53 1.45 -19.40
N ASN A 332 6.68 1.06 -18.87
CA ASN A 332 7.07 -0.35 -18.84
C ASN A 332 6.30 -1.09 -17.75
N ASP A 333 6.05 -2.37 -18.03
CA ASP A 333 5.48 -3.32 -17.10
C ASP A 333 6.26 -3.32 -15.77
N THR A 334 5.56 -3.31 -14.65
CA THR A 334 6.18 -3.20 -13.32
C THR A 334 6.79 -4.52 -12.85
N ASP A 335 6.38 -5.64 -13.47
CA ASP A 335 6.72 -7.00 -13.04
C ASP A 335 8.16 -7.44 -13.34
N ASP A 336 8.89 -6.77 -14.23
CA ASP A 336 10.24 -7.18 -14.63
C ASP A 336 11.36 -6.51 -13.78
N SER A 337 11.03 -6.18 -12.53
CA SER A 337 11.96 -5.72 -11.47
C SER A 337 13.19 -6.62 -11.24
N GLY A 338 13.20 -7.83 -11.82
CA GLY A 338 14.27 -8.81 -11.73
C GLY A 338 15.28 -8.81 -12.88
N SER A 339 15.05 -8.11 -14.00
CA SER A 339 15.98 -8.17 -15.15
C SER A 339 17.02 -7.04 -15.14
N GLU A 340 18.28 -7.40 -15.43
CA GLU A 340 19.41 -6.48 -15.62
C GLU A 340 19.21 -5.45 -16.77
N GLY A 341 18.02 -5.42 -17.40
CA GLY A 341 17.68 -4.62 -18.58
C GLY A 341 16.97 -3.29 -18.32
N TYR A 342 16.47 -3.03 -17.11
CA TYR A 342 15.67 -1.81 -16.83
C TYR A 342 16.47 -0.53 -16.90
N SER A 343 17.73 -0.59 -16.49
CA SER A 343 18.59 0.57 -16.53
C SER A 343 19.28 0.58 -17.89
N GLN A 344 19.11 1.66 -18.65
CA GLN A 344 19.88 1.91 -19.86
C GLN A 344 20.75 3.13 -19.65
N TRP A 345 22.04 2.99 -19.98
CA TRP A 345 22.87 4.17 -20.12
C TRP A 345 22.43 4.93 -21.36
N VAL A 346 22.19 6.21 -21.18
CA VAL A 346 21.84 7.12 -22.26
C VAL A 346 22.67 8.40 -22.10
N ASP A 347 22.91 9.09 -23.19
CA ASP A 347 23.48 10.45 -23.19
C ASP A 347 22.38 11.47 -23.53
N ARG A 348 22.75 12.76 -23.53
CA ARG A 348 21.80 13.81 -23.90
C ARG A 348 21.35 13.74 -25.36
N ASP A 349 22.23 13.31 -26.26
CA ASP A 349 21.92 13.21 -27.68
C ASP A 349 20.85 12.14 -27.92
N TRP A 350 20.90 11.05 -27.17
CA TRP A 350 19.84 10.03 -27.14
C TRP A 350 18.52 10.61 -26.63
N LEU A 351 18.53 11.33 -25.50
CA LEU A 351 17.30 11.95 -24.95
C LEU A 351 16.68 12.96 -25.92
N ASP A 352 17.49 13.82 -26.52
CA ASP A 352 17.04 14.80 -27.53
C ASP A 352 16.46 14.10 -28.76
N SER A 353 16.95 12.90 -29.11
CA SER A 353 16.43 12.10 -30.23
C SER A 353 15.17 11.31 -29.89
N ALA A 354 15.12 10.73 -28.69
CA ALA A 354 14.01 9.89 -28.23
C ALA A 354 12.80 10.72 -27.80
N CYS A 355 13.05 11.88 -27.18
CA CYS A 355 12.03 12.78 -26.66
C CYS A 355 12.29 14.22 -27.15
N PRO A 356 12.23 14.48 -28.48
CA PRO A 356 12.57 15.78 -29.06
C PRO A 356 11.63 16.92 -28.65
N SER A 357 10.47 16.56 -28.09
CA SER A 357 9.53 17.54 -27.54
C SER A 357 10.07 18.19 -26.28
N ILE A 358 11.03 17.62 -25.55
CA ILE A 358 11.55 18.22 -24.31
C ILE A 358 12.88 18.92 -24.59
N ASN A 359 13.03 20.16 -24.12
CA ASN A 359 14.31 20.86 -24.16
C ASN A 359 15.20 20.37 -22.99
N TRP A 360 15.80 19.20 -23.15
CA TRP A 360 16.58 18.54 -22.09
C TRP A 360 17.77 19.40 -21.63
N THR A 361 18.44 20.09 -22.55
CA THR A 361 19.52 21.03 -22.20
C THR A 361 19.04 22.11 -21.23
N ARG A 362 17.87 22.72 -21.51
CA ARG A 362 17.29 23.73 -20.61
C ARG A 362 16.84 23.12 -19.30
N TRP A 363 16.22 21.94 -19.32
CA TRP A 363 15.77 21.23 -18.13
C TRP A 363 16.92 20.88 -17.19
N PHE A 364 17.96 20.20 -17.68
CA PHE A 364 19.16 19.86 -16.89
C PHE A 364 19.82 21.10 -16.29
N ALA A 365 19.90 22.20 -17.04
CA ALA A 365 20.43 23.46 -16.50
C ALA A 365 19.51 24.06 -15.40
N GLY A 366 18.19 23.86 -15.53
CA GLY A 366 17.19 24.36 -14.58
C GLY A 366 17.14 23.60 -13.25
N VAL A 367 17.44 22.31 -13.27
CA VAL A 367 17.53 21.46 -12.06
C VAL A 367 18.94 21.38 -11.47
N ASP A 368 19.87 22.24 -11.92
CA ASP A 368 21.28 22.29 -11.48
C ASP A 368 22.12 21.03 -11.80
N PHE A 369 21.72 20.29 -12.84
CA PHE A 369 22.41 19.11 -13.38
C PHE A 369 22.97 19.36 -14.78
N GLY A 370 23.37 20.60 -15.05
CA GLY A 370 23.82 21.07 -16.37
C GLY A 370 25.01 20.31 -16.97
N ARG A 371 25.75 19.51 -16.20
CA ARG A 371 26.87 18.68 -16.66
C ARG A 371 26.57 17.19 -16.87
N ILE A 372 25.41 16.70 -16.44
CA ILE A 372 25.06 15.27 -16.53
C ILE A 372 24.88 14.84 -17.99
N GLY A 373 25.44 13.68 -18.37
CA GLY A 373 25.23 13.07 -19.69
C GLY A 373 25.85 13.83 -20.87
N LEU A 374 26.77 14.77 -20.60
CA LEU A 374 27.57 15.42 -21.64
C LEU A 374 28.87 14.65 -21.86
N ASP A 375 29.20 14.41 -23.12
CA ASP A 375 30.58 14.07 -23.50
C ASP A 375 31.43 15.34 -23.34
N ASP A 376 32.33 15.34 -22.36
CA ASP A 376 33.25 16.47 -22.16
C ASP A 376 34.38 16.50 -23.20
N GLY A 377 34.35 15.56 -24.16
CA GLY A 377 35.31 15.46 -25.26
C GLY A 377 36.70 15.05 -24.78
N ASN A 378 36.86 14.70 -23.50
CA ASN A 378 38.13 14.26 -22.95
C ASN A 378 38.31 12.75 -23.22
N SER A 379 38.60 12.40 -24.47
CA SER A 379 38.85 11.02 -24.92
C SER A 379 40.06 10.33 -24.25
N SER A 380 40.70 10.97 -23.28
CA SER A 380 41.84 10.45 -22.52
C SER A 380 41.51 10.05 -21.09
N ALA A 381 40.26 10.28 -20.66
CA ALA A 381 39.79 9.85 -19.36
C ALA A 381 39.92 8.33 -19.20
N PRO A 382 40.41 7.84 -18.05
CA PRO A 382 40.41 6.41 -17.78
C PRO A 382 38.97 5.90 -17.83
N VAL A 383 38.80 4.79 -18.52
CA VAL A 383 37.51 4.14 -18.65
C VAL A 383 37.39 2.97 -17.67
N ASP A 384 36.19 2.67 -17.20
CA ASP A 384 35.92 1.44 -16.44
C ASP A 384 36.01 0.19 -17.33
N ASP A 385 35.82 -0.99 -16.74
CA ASP A 385 35.86 -2.27 -17.45
C ASP A 385 34.80 -2.38 -18.57
N ALA A 386 33.78 -1.52 -18.54
CA ALA A 386 32.76 -1.40 -19.58
C ALA A 386 33.11 -0.35 -20.65
N GLY A 387 34.29 0.26 -20.59
CA GLY A 387 34.76 1.25 -21.55
C GLY A 387 34.20 2.67 -21.32
N GLN A 388 33.69 2.98 -20.13
CA GLN A 388 33.08 4.29 -19.83
C GLN A 388 34.02 5.25 -19.09
N PRO A 389 34.10 6.53 -19.49
CA PRO A 389 34.87 7.54 -18.78
C PRO A 389 34.50 7.61 -17.29
N LEU A 390 35.49 7.49 -16.41
CA LEU A 390 35.30 7.58 -14.96
C LEU A 390 34.98 9.00 -14.48
N ASP A 391 35.22 10.02 -15.30
CA ASP A 391 35.06 11.44 -14.97
C ASP A 391 33.74 12.08 -15.46
N SER A 392 32.97 11.40 -16.32
CA SER A 392 31.64 11.86 -16.73
C SER A 392 30.54 11.31 -15.82
N PRO A 393 29.69 12.15 -15.22
CA PRO A 393 28.55 11.70 -14.43
C PRO A 393 27.59 10.89 -15.30
N ARG A 394 27.34 9.63 -14.91
CA ARG A 394 26.50 8.72 -15.68
C ARG A 394 25.04 9.17 -15.66
N LEU A 395 24.44 9.21 -16.84
CA LEU A 395 23.00 9.34 -17.01
C LEU A 395 22.42 7.95 -17.30
N VAL A 396 21.43 7.57 -16.51
CA VAL A 396 20.72 6.30 -16.62
C VAL A 396 19.25 6.62 -16.84
N ALA A 397 18.69 6.15 -17.94
CA ALA A 397 17.24 6.09 -18.10
C ALA A 397 16.79 4.71 -17.62
N LYS A 398 15.97 4.67 -16.58
CA LYS A 398 15.17 3.50 -16.26
C LYS A 398 13.99 3.49 -17.20
N GLN A 399 13.96 2.48 -18.07
CA GLN A 399 12.85 2.30 -19.00
C GLN A 399 11.61 1.90 -18.23
#